data_AF-A0A0M0GUV3-F1
#
_entry.id   AF-A0A0M0GUV3-F1
#
_cell.length_a   1.000
_cell.length_b   1.000
_cell.length_c   1.000
_cell.angle_alpha   90.00
_cell.angle_beta   90.00
_cell.angle_gamma   90.00
#
_symmetry.space_group_name_H-M   'P 1'
#
loop_
_entity.id
_entity.type
_entity.pdbx_description
1 polymer ?
#
loop_
_entity_poly.entity_id
_entity_poly.type
_entity_poly.pdbx_seq_one_letter_code
_entity_poly.pdbx_strand_id
1 'polypeptide(L)'
;MSGTNEDLGTIQAPPSKTYTVSDAENDTFTVTEKIDGKVIRSFAGVAGQENTITIPHDFWIRLQPGIQHKLVIEATDSKGMTAARTYTFVRQETKLEFKLKKPFVTDIAAKRILVTIDAVVPNGTTMKIEACNNAFDASPTWEDITNHVRFNRGFLFTNTEKTAEQWGVDIRFMFEKGTANSQVIVNGFGGAFD
;
A
#
# COMPACT_ATOMS: atom_id res chain seq x y z
N MET A 1 19.20 -19.43 18.96
CA MET A 1 18.01 -18.81 18.31
C MET A 1 17.09 -19.90 17.81
N SER A 2 15.77 -19.79 18.03
CA SER A 2 14.78 -20.79 17.62
C SER A 2 14.34 -20.69 16.15
N GLY A 3 13.63 -21.70 15.67
CA GLY A 3 13.02 -21.74 14.33
C GLY A 3 13.97 -22.09 13.17
N THR A 4 13.41 -22.22 11.96
CA THR A 4 14.11 -22.55 10.70
C THR A 4 14.02 -21.41 9.67
N ASN A 5 14.98 -21.32 8.75
CA ASN A 5 14.86 -20.35 7.64
C ASN A 5 13.62 -20.79 6.86
N GLU A 6 12.78 -19.84 6.50
CA GLU A 6 11.48 -20.16 5.94
C GLU A 6 11.14 -19.18 4.83
N ASP A 7 10.66 -19.73 3.72
CA ASP A 7 9.99 -18.95 2.68
C ASP A 7 8.50 -18.86 3.02
N LEU A 8 8.03 -17.65 3.30
CA LEU A 8 6.64 -17.36 3.62
C LEU A 8 5.78 -17.27 2.35
N GLY A 9 6.39 -17.41 1.18
CA GLY A 9 5.71 -17.37 -0.10
C GLY A 9 5.21 -15.98 -0.46
N THR A 10 4.11 -15.94 -1.22
CA THR A 10 3.50 -14.70 -1.68
C THR A 10 2.42 -14.25 -0.71
N ILE A 11 2.54 -13.02 -0.20
CA ILE A 11 1.69 -12.50 0.88
C ILE A 11 1.20 -11.08 0.58
N GLN A 12 0.02 -10.75 1.12
CA GLN A 12 -0.64 -9.43 0.97
C GLN A 12 -0.72 -8.64 2.28
N ALA A 13 -0.27 -9.23 3.39
CA ALA A 13 -0.23 -8.61 4.71
C ALA A 13 1.16 -8.76 5.32
N PRO A 14 1.62 -7.82 6.17
CA PRO A 14 2.91 -7.92 6.82
C PRO A 14 2.98 -9.20 7.67
N PRO A 15 4.02 -10.02 7.53
CA PRO A 15 4.17 -11.24 8.31
C PRO A 15 4.54 -10.92 9.76
N SER A 16 4.19 -11.84 10.66
CA SER A 16 4.58 -11.82 12.06
C SER A 16 5.12 -13.18 12.47
N LYS A 17 6.30 -13.21 13.13
CA LYS A 17 6.97 -14.46 13.54
C LYS A 17 7.48 -14.34 14.97
N THR A 18 7.16 -15.32 15.80
CA THR A 18 7.71 -15.46 17.15
C THR A 18 9.08 -16.13 17.10
N TYR A 19 9.97 -15.73 18.01
CA TYR A 19 11.29 -16.32 18.15
C TYR A 19 11.83 -16.14 19.57
N THR A 20 12.81 -16.97 19.93
CA THR A 20 13.59 -16.86 21.15
C THR A 20 15.08 -16.88 20.80
N VAL A 21 15.89 -16.20 21.62
CA VAL A 21 17.35 -16.25 21.54
C VAL A 21 17.86 -16.78 22.87
N SER A 22 18.77 -17.73 22.82
CA SER A 22 19.47 -18.29 23.97
C SER A 22 20.96 -18.15 23.73
N ASP A 23 21.69 -17.89 24.81
CA ASP A 23 23.15 -17.81 24.85
C ASP A 23 23.63 -18.85 25.86
N ALA A 24 24.59 -19.71 25.48
CA ALA A 24 25.02 -20.84 26.33
C ALA A 24 26.02 -20.39 27.40
N GLU A 25 26.75 -19.32 27.12
CA GLU A 25 27.76 -18.70 27.96
C GLU A 25 27.18 -17.67 28.94
N ASN A 26 25.87 -17.39 28.81
CA ASN A 26 25.12 -16.42 29.59
C ASN A 26 25.65 -14.98 29.42
N ASP A 27 26.21 -14.70 28.24
CA ASP A 27 26.66 -13.39 27.79
C ASP A 27 25.47 -12.47 27.45
N THR A 28 25.66 -11.16 27.57
CA THR A 28 24.70 -10.18 27.06
C THR A 28 24.74 -10.13 25.54
N PHE A 29 23.58 -10.01 24.89
CA PHE A 29 23.49 -9.89 23.44
C PHE A 29 22.51 -8.79 23.03
N THR A 30 22.67 -8.29 21.81
CA THR A 30 21.76 -7.34 21.17
C THR A 30 21.01 -8.05 20.05
N VAL A 31 19.70 -7.84 19.97
CA VAL A 31 18.88 -8.29 18.85
C VAL A 31 18.62 -7.13 17.90
N THR A 32 18.84 -7.35 16.61
CA THR A 32 18.59 -6.41 15.53
C THR A 32 17.71 -7.05 14.47
N GLU A 33 16.59 -6.42 14.17
CA GLU A 33 15.62 -6.86 13.17
C GLU A 33 15.72 -5.97 11.95
N LYS A 34 15.76 -6.58 10.77
CA LYS A 34 16.02 -5.89 9.50
C LYS A 34 15.03 -6.35 8.44
N ILE A 35 14.58 -5.43 7.58
CA ILE A 35 13.91 -5.73 6.32
C ILE A 35 14.78 -5.23 5.17
N ASP A 36 15.16 -6.12 4.26
CA ASP A 36 16.09 -5.85 3.15
C ASP A 36 17.38 -5.14 3.61
N GLY A 37 17.90 -5.56 4.76
CA GLY A 37 19.10 -4.99 5.39
C GLY A 37 18.88 -3.70 6.17
N LYS A 38 17.73 -3.02 6.04
CA LYS A 38 17.40 -1.83 6.83
C LYS A 38 16.86 -2.22 8.20
N VAL A 39 17.48 -1.69 9.25
CA VAL A 39 17.04 -1.91 10.64
C VAL A 39 15.63 -1.35 10.86
N ILE A 40 14.73 -2.17 11.39
CA ILE A 40 13.37 -1.79 11.81
C ILE A 40 13.24 -1.76 13.33
N ARG A 41 14.04 -2.55 14.06
CA ARG A 41 14.04 -2.59 15.51
C ARG A 41 15.41 -3.09 16.01
N SER A 42 15.90 -2.55 17.12
CA SER A 42 17.10 -3.05 17.80
C SER A 42 16.96 -2.85 19.30
N PHE A 43 17.37 -3.84 20.09
CA PHE A 43 17.18 -3.86 21.55
C PHE A 43 18.14 -4.85 22.24
N ALA A 44 18.40 -4.64 23.52
CA ALA A 44 19.13 -5.60 24.35
C ALA A 44 18.27 -6.87 24.53
N GLY A 45 18.85 -8.03 24.21
CA GLY A 45 18.15 -9.30 24.28
C GLY A 45 18.15 -9.91 25.68
N VAL A 46 17.12 -10.70 25.97
CA VAL A 46 17.01 -11.48 27.21
C VAL A 46 16.93 -12.95 26.82
N ALA A 47 17.83 -13.77 27.38
CA ALA A 47 17.90 -15.19 27.06
C ALA A 47 16.57 -15.90 27.35
N GLY A 48 16.08 -16.67 26.37
CA GLY A 48 14.83 -17.42 26.46
C GLY A 48 13.55 -16.58 26.36
N GLN A 49 13.63 -15.25 26.34
CA GLN A 49 12.46 -14.39 26.17
C GLN A 49 11.88 -14.55 24.76
N GLU A 50 10.57 -14.78 24.70
CA GLU A 50 9.82 -14.77 23.45
C GLU A 50 9.66 -13.34 22.93
N ASN A 51 10.02 -13.14 21.67
CA ASN A 51 9.89 -11.90 20.94
C ASN A 51 9.11 -12.15 19.65
N THR A 52 8.48 -11.10 19.11
CA THR A 52 7.75 -11.16 17.85
C THR A 52 8.30 -10.12 16.89
N ILE A 53 8.83 -10.55 15.74
CA ILE A 53 9.20 -9.63 14.66
C ILE A 53 7.97 -9.32 13.83
N THR A 54 7.76 -8.03 13.53
CA THR A 54 6.68 -7.55 12.67
C THR A 54 7.20 -6.40 11.83
N ILE A 55 6.83 -6.36 10.54
CA ILE A 55 7.21 -5.25 9.65
C ILE A 55 6.32 -4.04 9.97
N PRO A 56 6.88 -2.88 10.36
CA PRO A 56 6.10 -1.66 10.56
C PRO A 56 5.35 -1.27 9.27
N HIS A 57 4.15 -0.69 9.42
CA HIS A 57 3.28 -0.41 8.28
C HIS A 57 3.92 0.51 7.23
N ASP A 58 4.67 1.53 7.67
CA ASP A 58 5.36 2.48 6.81
C ASP A 58 6.50 1.83 5.99
N PHE A 59 7.13 0.79 6.52
CA PHE A 59 8.07 -0.05 5.77
C PHE A 59 7.33 -0.98 4.81
N TRP A 60 6.28 -1.66 5.28
CA TRP A 60 5.49 -2.61 4.49
C TRP A 60 4.96 -1.98 3.19
N ILE A 61 4.33 -0.82 3.28
CA ILE A 61 3.73 -0.16 2.10
C ILE A 61 4.76 0.29 1.06
N ARG A 62 6.04 0.43 1.45
CA ARG A 62 7.16 0.82 0.57
C ARG A 62 7.86 -0.36 -0.09
N LEU A 63 7.61 -1.59 0.37
CA LEU A 63 8.21 -2.78 -0.22
C LEU A 63 7.69 -2.98 -1.65
N GLN A 64 8.58 -3.16 -2.61
CA GLN A 64 8.20 -3.31 -4.02
C GLN A 64 7.40 -4.61 -4.23
N PRO A 65 6.15 -4.55 -4.73
CA PRO A 65 5.41 -5.78 -5.03
C PRO A 65 6.04 -6.59 -6.16
N GLY A 66 5.99 -7.92 -6.03
CA GLY A 66 6.42 -8.87 -7.07
C GLY A 66 7.91 -9.23 -7.06
N ILE A 67 8.68 -8.76 -6.08
CA ILE A 67 10.07 -9.19 -5.86
C ILE A 67 10.21 -9.89 -4.51
N GLN A 68 11.29 -10.67 -4.36
CA GLN A 68 11.60 -11.34 -3.10
C GLN A 68 12.22 -10.34 -2.11
N HIS A 69 11.66 -10.29 -0.91
CA HIS A 69 12.12 -9.53 0.24
C HIS A 69 12.70 -10.45 1.31
N LYS A 70 13.51 -9.87 2.20
CA LYS A 70 14.21 -10.60 3.27
C LYS A 70 14.01 -9.93 4.64
N LEU A 71 13.30 -10.62 5.53
CA LEU A 71 13.17 -10.25 6.94
C LEU A 71 14.20 -11.03 7.76
N VAL A 72 15.06 -10.31 8.50
CA VAL A 72 16.19 -10.91 9.23
C VAL A 72 16.11 -10.53 10.71
N ILE A 73 16.28 -11.53 11.57
CA ILE A 73 16.59 -11.34 13.00
C ILE A 73 18.06 -11.70 13.17
N GLU A 74 18.84 -10.80 13.74
CA GLU A 74 20.27 -10.99 14.02
C GLU A 74 20.48 -10.79 15.52
N ALA A 75 21.10 -11.75 16.18
CA ALA A 75 21.54 -11.63 17.57
C ALA A 75 23.07 -11.60 17.59
N THR A 76 23.64 -10.60 18.26
CA THR A 76 25.09 -10.42 18.39
C THR A 76 25.47 -10.37 19.86
N ASP A 77 26.34 -11.26 20.30
CA ASP A 77 26.84 -11.30 21.67
C ASP A 77 27.86 -10.16 21.95
N SER A 78 28.28 -10.01 23.21
CA SER A 78 29.29 -9.03 23.61
C SER A 78 30.70 -9.28 23.02
N LYS A 79 30.94 -10.45 22.43
CA LYS A 79 32.21 -10.83 21.81
C LYS A 79 32.18 -10.67 20.28
N GLY A 80 31.05 -10.25 19.72
CA GLY A 80 30.85 -10.00 18.30
C GLY A 80 30.41 -11.24 17.49
N MET A 81 30.11 -12.37 18.13
CA MET A 81 29.57 -13.55 17.44
C MET A 81 28.10 -13.32 17.10
N THR A 82 27.70 -13.71 15.88
CA THR A 82 26.35 -13.46 15.38
C THR A 82 25.61 -14.75 15.05
N ALA A 83 24.34 -14.82 15.44
CA ALA A 83 23.38 -15.81 14.97
C ALA A 83 22.22 -15.11 14.24
N ALA A 84 21.73 -15.68 13.13
CA ALA A 84 20.69 -15.05 12.34
C ALA A 84 19.55 -16.00 11.93
N ARG A 85 18.33 -15.46 11.91
CA ARG A 85 17.14 -16.03 11.27
C ARG A 85 16.77 -15.21 10.05
N THR A 86 16.44 -15.87 8.95
CA THR A 86 15.92 -15.23 7.75
C THR A 86 14.55 -15.82 7.39
N TYR A 87 13.62 -14.92 7.10
CA TYR A 87 12.37 -15.21 6.41
C TYR A 87 12.38 -14.51 5.05
N THR A 88 11.98 -15.21 4.00
CA THR A 88 11.80 -14.61 2.67
C THR A 88 10.32 -14.55 2.32
N PHE A 89 9.92 -13.58 1.52
CA PHE A 89 8.55 -13.48 1.03
C PHE A 89 8.48 -12.63 -0.24
N VAL A 90 7.41 -12.77 -1.01
CA VAL A 90 7.06 -11.85 -2.09
C VAL A 90 5.82 -11.07 -1.67
N ARG A 91 5.90 -9.73 -1.63
CA ARG A 91 4.71 -8.90 -1.43
C ARG A 91 3.88 -8.91 -2.71
N GLN A 92 2.59 -9.16 -2.62
CA GLN A 92 1.65 -9.05 -3.73
C GLN A 92 0.61 -7.97 -3.46
N GLU A 93 0.31 -7.20 -4.49
CA GLU A 93 -0.80 -6.26 -4.52
C GLU A 93 -1.61 -6.54 -5.78
N THR A 94 -2.93 -6.59 -5.63
CA THR A 94 -3.88 -6.85 -6.73
C THR A 94 -4.74 -5.64 -7.08
N LYS A 95 -4.72 -4.61 -6.24
CA LYS A 95 -5.54 -3.42 -6.38
C LYS A 95 -4.76 -2.15 -6.04
N LEU A 96 -4.89 -1.13 -6.89
CA LEU A 96 -4.47 0.24 -6.61
C LEU A 96 -5.72 1.12 -6.60
N GLU A 97 -6.00 1.77 -5.47
CA GLU A 97 -7.14 2.67 -5.33
C GLU A 97 -6.71 3.96 -4.62
N PHE A 98 -7.11 5.10 -5.17
CA PHE A 98 -6.89 6.40 -4.57
C PHE A 98 -7.94 7.42 -5.03
N LYS A 99 -8.10 8.48 -4.25
CA LYS A 99 -8.97 9.62 -4.52
C LYS A 99 -8.34 10.91 -4.01
N LEU A 100 -8.97 12.06 -4.24
CA LEU A 100 -8.48 13.31 -3.67
C LEU A 100 -8.53 13.23 -2.14
N LYS A 101 -7.44 13.65 -1.48
CA LYS A 101 -7.42 13.78 -0.01
C LYS A 101 -8.44 14.83 0.46
N LYS A 102 -8.67 15.86 -0.36
CA LYS A 102 -9.63 16.92 -0.13
C LYS A 102 -10.43 17.13 -1.42
N PRO A 103 -11.74 16.85 -1.45
CA PRO A 103 -12.60 17.24 -2.54
C PRO A 103 -12.58 18.75 -2.78
N PHE A 104 -12.92 19.17 -3.99
CA PHE A 104 -13.10 20.59 -4.31
C PHE A 104 -14.47 21.06 -3.83
N VAL A 105 -14.53 22.18 -3.12
CA VAL A 105 -15.80 22.82 -2.72
C VAL A 105 -16.33 23.67 -3.89
N THR A 106 -17.62 23.61 -4.14
CA THR A 106 -18.29 24.46 -5.15
C THR A 106 -19.58 25.08 -4.58
N ASP A 107 -19.94 26.26 -5.06
CA ASP A 107 -21.17 26.94 -4.66
C ASP A 107 -22.42 26.32 -5.32
N ILE A 108 -22.24 25.73 -6.50
CA ILE A 108 -23.28 25.07 -7.29
C ILE A 108 -22.80 23.69 -7.76
N ALA A 109 -23.73 22.84 -8.21
CA ALA A 109 -23.40 21.56 -8.82
C ALA A 109 -22.56 21.77 -10.09
N ALA A 110 -21.39 21.14 -10.15
CA ALA A 110 -20.64 21.02 -11.39
C ALA A 110 -21.47 20.23 -12.41
N LYS A 111 -21.52 20.75 -13.64
CA LYS A 111 -22.25 20.14 -14.76
C LYS A 111 -21.36 19.23 -15.57
N ARG A 112 -20.07 19.56 -15.68
CA ARG A 112 -19.13 18.83 -16.51
C ARG A 112 -17.78 18.69 -15.83
N ILE A 113 -17.12 17.55 -16.06
CA ILE A 113 -15.75 17.30 -15.65
C ILE A 113 -14.94 16.71 -16.79
N LEU A 114 -13.72 17.20 -17.00
CA LEU A 114 -12.69 16.60 -17.83
C LEU A 114 -11.57 16.11 -16.93
N VAL A 115 -11.23 14.83 -17.01
CA VAL A 115 -10.11 14.24 -16.27
C VAL A 115 -9.14 13.61 -17.26
N THR A 116 -7.85 13.91 -17.07
CA THR A 116 -6.73 13.29 -17.78
C THR A 116 -5.88 12.51 -16.81
N ILE A 117 -5.28 11.43 -17.29
CA ILE A 117 -4.38 10.59 -16.51
C ILE A 117 -3.16 10.21 -17.36
N ASP A 118 -1.98 10.31 -16.76
CA ASP A 118 -0.75 9.73 -17.28
C ASP A 118 -0.47 8.45 -16.49
N ALA A 119 -0.74 7.30 -17.11
CA ALA A 119 -0.56 6.00 -16.50
C ALA A 119 -0.19 4.91 -17.52
N VAL A 120 0.60 3.96 -17.07
CA VAL A 120 0.82 2.67 -17.74
C VAL A 120 -0.18 1.67 -17.17
N VAL A 121 -1.14 1.25 -18.00
CA VAL A 121 -2.17 0.26 -17.63
C VAL A 121 -1.97 -0.99 -18.49
N PRO A 122 -1.38 -2.06 -17.95
CA PRO A 122 -1.15 -3.29 -18.69
C PRO A 122 -2.44 -3.97 -19.15
N ASN A 123 -2.36 -4.71 -20.27
CA ASN A 123 -3.47 -5.56 -20.70
C ASN A 123 -3.82 -6.59 -19.61
N GLY A 124 -5.12 -6.84 -19.43
CA GLY A 124 -5.65 -7.66 -18.34
C GLY A 124 -5.95 -6.88 -17.05
N THR A 125 -5.54 -5.61 -16.94
CA THR A 125 -5.93 -4.73 -15.82
C THR A 125 -7.30 -4.12 -16.08
N THR A 126 -8.19 -4.19 -15.09
CA THR A 126 -9.43 -3.41 -15.09
C THR A 126 -9.15 -2.03 -14.51
N MET A 127 -9.36 -0.98 -15.32
CA MET A 127 -9.31 0.40 -14.88
C MET A 127 -10.73 0.93 -14.76
N LYS A 128 -11.06 1.51 -13.60
CA LYS A 128 -12.31 2.21 -13.33
C LYS A 128 -12.02 3.58 -12.73
N ILE A 129 -12.56 4.63 -13.33
CA ILE A 129 -12.42 6.00 -12.86
C ILE A 129 -13.81 6.57 -12.69
N GLU A 130 -14.08 7.12 -11.51
CA GLU A 130 -15.38 7.69 -11.18
C GLU A 130 -15.21 9.12 -10.66
N ALA A 131 -16.22 9.94 -10.90
CA ALA A 131 -16.34 11.28 -10.34
C ALA A 131 -17.72 11.47 -9.72
N CYS A 132 -17.83 12.38 -8.77
CA CYS A 132 -19.10 12.85 -8.21
C CYS A 132 -19.08 14.37 -8.10
N ASN A 133 -20.26 15.00 -8.14
CA ASN A 133 -20.43 16.43 -7.92
C ASN A 133 -21.04 16.76 -6.54
N ASN A 134 -21.39 15.74 -5.75
CA ASN A 134 -21.87 15.82 -4.36
C ASN A 134 -20.90 15.17 -3.35
N ALA A 135 -19.60 15.45 -3.47
CA ALA A 135 -18.53 14.80 -2.72
C ALA A 135 -18.63 14.90 -1.18
N PHE A 136 -19.39 15.86 -0.65
CA PHE A 136 -19.59 16.05 0.78
C PHE A 136 -20.79 15.30 1.35
N ASP A 137 -21.59 14.65 0.50
CA ASP A 137 -22.64 13.76 0.96
C ASP A 137 -22.04 12.59 1.76
N ALA A 138 -22.79 12.07 2.74
CA ALA A 138 -22.37 10.87 3.48
C ALA A 138 -22.17 9.67 2.55
N SER A 139 -22.95 9.63 1.46
CA SER A 139 -22.86 8.66 0.37
C SER A 139 -22.91 9.40 -0.97
N PRO A 140 -21.76 9.86 -1.51
CA PRO A 140 -21.73 10.56 -2.79
C PRO A 140 -22.18 9.67 -3.96
N THR A 141 -22.77 10.30 -4.98
CA THR A 141 -23.23 9.63 -6.20
C THR A 141 -22.07 9.52 -7.17
N TRP A 142 -21.35 8.39 -7.13
CA TRP A 142 -20.21 8.14 -8.03
C TRP A 142 -20.69 7.72 -9.42
N GLU A 143 -20.26 8.45 -10.43
CA GLU A 143 -20.57 8.20 -11.83
C GLU A 143 -19.33 7.70 -12.59
N ASP A 144 -19.48 6.68 -13.42
CA ASP A 144 -18.37 6.08 -14.18
C ASP A 144 -17.95 6.97 -15.36
N ILE A 145 -16.75 7.53 -15.26
CA ILE A 145 -16.15 8.40 -16.27
C ILE A 145 -15.01 7.72 -17.03
N THR A 146 -14.81 6.41 -16.86
CA THR A 146 -13.65 5.67 -17.39
C THR A 146 -13.45 5.89 -18.89
N ASN A 147 -14.51 5.77 -19.69
CA ASN A 147 -14.42 5.99 -21.14
C ASN A 147 -14.14 7.46 -21.49
N HIS A 148 -14.67 8.39 -20.71
CA HIS A 148 -14.42 9.82 -20.90
C HIS A 148 -12.94 10.13 -20.66
N VAL A 149 -12.33 9.55 -19.63
CA VAL A 149 -10.89 9.67 -19.40
C VAL A 149 -10.07 9.00 -20.49
N ARG A 150 -10.41 7.75 -20.89
CA ARG A 150 -9.69 7.00 -21.95
C ARG A 150 -9.68 7.74 -23.29
N PHE A 151 -10.77 8.41 -23.62
CA PHE A 151 -10.93 9.12 -24.90
C PHE A 151 -10.72 10.62 -24.79
N ASN A 152 -10.22 11.12 -23.64
CA ASN A 152 -9.97 12.52 -23.36
C ASN A 152 -11.19 13.42 -23.68
N ARG A 153 -12.35 13.07 -23.11
CA ARG A 153 -13.63 13.76 -23.26
C ARG A 153 -14.16 14.26 -21.93
N GLY A 154 -14.91 15.35 -21.95
CA GLY A 154 -15.67 15.80 -20.79
C GLY A 154 -16.86 14.88 -20.52
N PHE A 155 -17.08 14.53 -19.27
CA PHE A 155 -18.25 13.84 -18.76
C PHE A 155 -19.28 14.86 -18.26
N LEU A 156 -20.55 14.69 -18.62
CA LEU A 156 -21.66 15.47 -18.08
C LEU A 156 -22.25 14.70 -16.89
N PHE A 157 -22.25 15.32 -15.72
CA PHE A 157 -22.85 14.72 -14.52
C PHE A 157 -24.35 14.54 -14.73
N THR A 158 -24.85 13.36 -14.36
CA THR A 158 -26.30 13.08 -14.32
C THR A 158 -26.87 13.36 -12.93
N ASN A 159 -26.03 13.33 -11.89
CA ASN A 159 -26.46 13.69 -10.54
C ASN A 159 -26.78 15.19 -10.46
N THR A 160 -27.99 15.49 -10.00
CA THR A 160 -28.49 16.87 -9.81
C THR A 160 -28.92 17.16 -8.38
N GLU A 161 -28.69 16.21 -7.46
CA GLU A 161 -29.07 16.31 -6.05
C GLU A 161 -27.87 16.21 -5.10
N LYS A 162 -27.99 16.82 -3.92
CA LYS A 162 -27.07 16.63 -2.79
C LYS A 162 -27.84 16.56 -1.48
N THR A 163 -27.25 15.92 -0.49
CA THR A 163 -27.78 15.85 0.88
C THR A 163 -26.96 16.67 1.87
N ALA A 164 -25.70 16.98 1.54
CA ALA A 164 -24.85 17.87 2.33
C ALA A 164 -25.18 19.35 2.15
N GLU A 165 -24.64 20.20 3.02
CA GLU A 165 -24.79 21.66 2.94
C GLU A 165 -24.12 22.25 1.71
N GLN A 166 -22.99 21.70 1.27
CA GLN A 166 -22.18 22.22 0.16
C GLN A 166 -22.09 21.21 -0.99
N TRP A 167 -21.97 21.74 -2.23
CA TRP A 167 -21.60 20.93 -3.39
C TRP A 167 -20.09 20.69 -3.38
N GLY A 168 -19.65 19.66 -4.09
CA GLY A 168 -18.22 19.44 -4.26
C GLY A 168 -17.86 18.34 -5.22
N VAL A 169 -16.73 18.49 -5.89
CA VAL A 169 -16.23 17.54 -6.87
C VAL A 169 -15.14 16.67 -6.26
N ASP A 170 -15.27 15.36 -6.42
CA ASP A 170 -14.22 14.39 -6.12
C ASP A 170 -14.04 13.40 -7.28
N ILE A 171 -12.87 12.79 -7.36
CA ILE A 171 -12.47 11.83 -8.37
C ILE A 171 -11.77 10.68 -7.67
N ARG A 172 -12.14 9.45 -8.01
CA ARG A 172 -11.47 8.24 -7.55
C ARG A 172 -11.03 7.36 -8.70
N PHE A 173 -9.90 6.71 -8.51
CA PHE A 173 -9.24 5.84 -9.47
C PHE A 173 -9.09 4.47 -8.85
N MET A 174 -9.49 3.44 -9.58
CA MET A 174 -9.34 2.04 -9.17
C MET A 174 -8.73 1.26 -10.32
N PHE A 175 -7.70 0.51 -10.01
CA PHE A 175 -7.05 -0.43 -10.91
C PHE A 175 -7.01 -1.80 -10.26
N GLU A 176 -7.59 -2.80 -10.90
CA GLU A 176 -7.51 -4.19 -10.47
C GLU A 176 -6.63 -4.95 -11.46
N LYS A 177 -5.58 -5.59 -10.93
CA LYS A 177 -4.53 -6.25 -11.73
C LYS A 177 -5.10 -7.27 -12.73
N GLY A 178 -6.17 -7.98 -12.35
CA GLY A 178 -6.78 -9.02 -13.17
C GLY A 178 -5.74 -10.05 -13.62
N THR A 179 -5.59 -10.24 -14.94
CA THR A 179 -4.63 -11.17 -15.55
C THR A 179 -3.31 -10.52 -15.96
N ALA A 180 -3.10 -9.25 -15.62
CA ALA A 180 -1.88 -8.54 -15.99
C ALA A 180 -0.64 -9.13 -15.29
N ASN A 181 0.48 -9.19 -16.02
CA ASN A 181 1.76 -9.68 -15.51
C ASN A 181 2.79 -8.56 -15.23
N SER A 182 2.43 -7.30 -15.49
CA SER A 182 3.26 -6.13 -15.22
C SER A 182 2.53 -5.15 -14.28
N GLN A 183 3.25 -4.14 -13.81
CA GLN A 183 2.74 -3.16 -12.85
C GLN A 183 1.85 -2.11 -13.51
N VAL A 184 0.84 -1.66 -12.77
CA VAL A 184 0.18 -0.37 -13.04
C VAL A 184 1.07 0.73 -12.49
N ILE A 185 1.37 1.72 -13.32
CA ILE A 185 2.14 2.90 -12.92
C ILE A 185 1.29 4.12 -13.19
N VAL A 186 1.06 4.96 -12.18
CA VAL A 186 0.36 6.25 -12.34
C VAL A 186 1.39 7.34 -12.10
N ASN A 187 1.71 8.11 -13.15
CA ASN A 187 2.68 9.20 -13.08
C ASN A 187 2.01 10.51 -12.62
N GLY A 188 0.73 10.69 -12.96
CA GLY A 188 -0.04 11.86 -12.57
C GLY A 188 -1.44 11.85 -13.16
N PHE A 189 -2.26 12.77 -12.68
CA PHE A 189 -3.57 13.06 -13.26
C PHE A 189 -3.86 14.55 -13.16
N GLY A 190 -4.77 15.04 -14.00
CA GLY A 190 -5.17 16.43 -14.05
C GLY A 190 -6.59 16.56 -14.59
N GLY A 191 -7.06 17.80 -14.76
CA GLY A 191 -8.40 18.03 -15.25
C GLY A 191 -8.94 19.42 -14.96
N ALA A 192 -10.20 19.62 -15.31
CA ALA A 192 -10.99 20.80 -15.00
C ALA A 192 -12.47 20.41 -14.89
N PHE A 193 -13.25 21.24 -14.21
CA PHE A 193 -14.70 21.10 -14.12
C PHE A 193 -15.36 22.49 -14.22
N ASP A 194 -16.63 22.50 -14.62
CA ASP A 194 -17.49 23.68 -14.73
C ASP A 194 -18.92 23.40 -14.27
#